data_AF-A0A7R9W987-F1
#
_entry.id   AF-A0A7R9W987-F1
#
_cell.length_a   1.000
_cell.length_b   1.000
_cell.length_c   1.000
_cell.angle_alpha   90.00
_cell.angle_beta   90.00
_cell.angle_gamma   90.00
#
_symmetry.space_group_name_H-M   'P 1'
#
loop_
_entity.id
_entity.type
_entity.pdbx_description
1 polymer ?
#
loop_
_entity_poly.entity_id
_entity_poly.type
_entity_poly.pdbx_seq_one_letter_code
_entity_poly.pdbx_strand_id
1 'polypeptide(L)'
;AESTTRAILLLLSDDYVRSTSEDARKGGVVALAASAIGLKKAANDSRPEVQECRDLILASVVHACQDHSTRVRYYATESLFNVVKVIPALAVQHFFVLFEILRSLYADVDVDVRSGAELLDKKLKEVIVGAIN
;
A
#
# COMPACT_ATOMS: atom_id res chain seq x y z
N ALA A 1 7.46 -16.81 14.54
CA ALA A 1 6.28 -16.34 13.78
C ALA A 1 6.57 -14.99 13.13
N GLU A 2 6.99 -13.98 13.89
CA GLU A 2 7.29 -12.63 13.36
C GLU A 2 8.47 -12.60 12.37
N SER A 3 9.54 -13.36 12.61
CA SER A 3 10.64 -13.54 11.64
C SER A 3 10.17 -14.10 10.29
N THR A 4 9.16 -14.98 10.31
CA THR A 4 8.58 -15.59 9.11
C THR A 4 7.72 -14.58 8.35
N THR A 5 6.90 -13.77 9.04
CA THR A 5 6.11 -12.72 8.41
C THR A 5 7.00 -11.73 7.67
N ARG A 6 8.07 -11.24 8.32
CA ARG A 6 9.03 -10.33 7.70
C ARG A 6 9.69 -10.96 6.46
N ALA A 7 10.08 -12.23 6.53
CA ALA A 7 10.65 -12.94 5.39
C ALA A 7 9.67 -13.05 4.20
N ILE A 8 8.38 -13.31 4.47
CA ILE A 8 7.34 -13.34 3.43
C ILE A 8 7.16 -11.95 2.80
N LEU A 9 7.12 -10.89 3.61
CA LEU A 9 6.98 -9.53 3.10
C LEU A 9 8.17 -9.10 2.24
N LEU A 10 9.39 -9.48 2.63
CA LEU A 10 10.59 -9.24 1.82
C LEU A 10 10.54 -10.00 0.49
N LEU A 11 10.18 -11.28 0.51
CA LEU A 11 9.97 -12.07 -0.71
C LEU A 11 8.96 -11.40 -1.65
N LEU A 12 7.82 -10.95 -1.11
CA LEU A 12 6.81 -10.25 -1.91
C LEU A 12 7.31 -8.91 -2.46
N SER A 13 8.11 -8.17 -1.69
CA SER A 13 8.66 -6.88 -2.11
C SER A 13 9.74 -7.04 -3.19
N ASP A 14 10.72 -7.92 -2.96
CA ASP A 14 11.93 -8.00 -3.76
C ASP A 14 11.76 -8.91 -4.98
N ASP A 15 11.05 -10.03 -4.85
CA ASP A 15 10.96 -11.02 -5.93
C ASP A 15 9.67 -10.88 -6.75
N TYR A 16 8.58 -10.45 -6.12
CA TYR A 16 7.28 -10.29 -6.80
C TYR A 16 7.06 -8.87 -7.29
N VAL A 17 7.02 -7.87 -6.40
CA VAL A 17 6.73 -6.47 -6.76
C VAL A 17 7.77 -5.91 -7.73
N ARG A 18 9.02 -6.38 -7.71
CA ARG A 18 10.08 -6.00 -8.66
C ARG A 18 10.32 -7.03 -9.78
N SER A 19 9.43 -8.01 -9.93
CA SER A 19 9.56 -9.04 -10.96
C SER A 19 9.49 -8.46 -12.37
N THR A 20 10.17 -9.11 -13.32
CA THR A 20 9.99 -8.84 -14.75
C THR A 20 8.61 -9.26 -15.24
N SER A 21 7.95 -10.20 -14.55
CA SER A 21 6.59 -10.66 -14.87
C SER A 21 5.54 -9.69 -14.33
N GLU A 22 4.72 -9.13 -15.23
CA GLU A 22 3.59 -8.25 -14.87
C GLU A 22 2.62 -8.94 -13.89
N ASP A 23 2.27 -10.20 -14.15
CA ASP A 23 1.34 -10.94 -13.30
C ASP A 23 1.93 -11.21 -11.90
N ALA A 24 3.25 -11.40 -11.80
CA ALA A 24 3.92 -11.53 -10.51
C ALA A 24 3.91 -10.21 -9.75
N ARG A 25 4.18 -9.07 -10.41
CA ARG A 25 4.08 -7.74 -9.77
C ARG A 25 2.67 -7.49 -9.26
N LYS A 26 1.66 -7.66 -10.11
CA LYS A 26 0.25 -7.57 -9.72
C LYS A 26 -0.08 -8.47 -8.52
N GLY A 27 0.32 -9.75 -8.58
CA GLY A 27 0.11 -10.72 -7.50
C GLY A 27 0.79 -10.31 -6.19
N GLY A 28 2.03 -9.81 -6.27
CA GLY A 28 2.80 -9.35 -5.11
C GLY A 28 2.11 -8.20 -4.38
N VAL A 29 1.61 -7.22 -5.13
CA VAL A 29 0.93 -6.06 -4.54
C VAL A 29 -0.38 -6.45 -3.84
N VAL A 30 -1.17 -7.33 -4.46
CA VAL A 30 -2.40 -7.87 -3.85
C VAL A 30 -2.08 -8.70 -2.60
N ALA A 31 -1.02 -9.52 -2.64
CA ALA A 31 -0.58 -10.31 -1.50
C ALA A 31 -0.08 -9.45 -0.32
N LEU A 32 0.59 -8.32 -0.60
CA LEU A 32 0.98 -7.34 0.42
C LEU A 32 -0.24 -6.70 1.08
N ALA A 33 -1.24 -6.29 0.30
CA ALA A 33 -2.50 -5.76 0.84
C ALA A 33 -3.23 -6.79 1.71
N ALA A 34 -3.25 -8.06 1.28
CA ALA A 34 -3.80 -9.16 2.09
C ALA A 34 -3.01 -9.36 3.40
N SER A 35 -1.69 -9.22 3.35
CA SER A 35 -0.82 -9.32 4.54
C SER A 35 -1.09 -8.20 5.55
N ALA A 36 -1.43 -6.99 5.08
CA ALA A 36 -1.84 -5.89 5.96
C ALA A 36 -3.06 -6.25 6.82
N ILE A 37 -4.00 -7.04 6.29
CA ILE A 37 -5.18 -7.53 7.03
C ILE A 37 -4.74 -8.45 8.17
N GLY A 38 -3.77 -9.33 7.93
CA GLY A 38 -3.20 -10.20 8.97
C GLY A 38 -2.54 -9.39 10.11
N LEU A 39 -1.85 -8.31 9.76
CA LEU A 39 -1.21 -7.41 10.73
C LEU A 39 -2.18 -6.47 11.47
N LYS A 40 -3.45 -6.38 11.04
CA LYS A 40 -4.47 -5.53 11.67
C LYS A 40 -4.67 -5.84 13.14
N LYS A 41 -4.66 -7.12 13.54
CA LYS A 41 -4.85 -7.50 14.96
C LYS A 41 -3.75 -6.96 15.86
N ALA A 42 -2.57 -6.74 15.29
CA ALA A 42 -1.45 -6.12 15.97
C ALA A 42 -1.46 -4.59 15.81
N ALA A 43 -2.49 -3.92 15.30
CA ALA A 43 -2.48 -2.49 14.94
C ALA A 43 -1.87 -1.56 16.02
N ASN A 44 -2.15 -1.82 17.30
CA ASN A 44 -1.64 -1.04 18.43
C ASN A 44 -0.29 -1.54 18.97
N ASP A 45 0.22 -2.63 18.42
CA ASP A 45 1.54 -3.16 18.70
C ASP A 45 2.60 -2.19 18.19
N SER A 46 3.32 -1.63 19.13
CA SER A 46 4.35 -0.61 18.92
C SER A 46 5.75 -1.23 18.82
N ARG A 47 5.86 -2.56 18.80
CA ARG A 47 7.14 -3.24 18.60
C ARG A 47 7.76 -2.83 17.25
N PRO A 48 9.07 -2.48 17.22
CA PRO A 48 9.75 -2.00 16.01
C PRO A 48 9.56 -2.94 14.82
N GLU A 49 9.61 -4.26 15.03
CA GLU A 49 9.52 -5.25 13.96
C GLU A 49 8.16 -5.26 13.27
N VAL A 50 7.08 -4.96 14.02
CA VAL A 50 5.72 -4.87 13.46
C VAL A 50 5.56 -3.56 12.68
N GLN A 51 6.15 -2.47 13.17
CA GLN A 51 6.18 -1.19 12.44
C GLN A 51 6.94 -1.33 11.12
N GLU A 52 8.14 -1.93 11.14
CA GLU A 52 8.92 -2.22 9.94
C GLU A 52 8.12 -3.03 8.91
N CYS A 53 7.35 -4.03 9.35
CA CYS A 53 6.52 -4.81 8.44
C CYS A 53 5.44 -3.97 7.77
N ARG A 54 4.83 -3.01 8.49
CA ARG A 54 3.82 -2.11 7.93
C ARG A 54 4.42 -1.11 6.95
N ASP A 55 5.56 -0.55 7.30
CA ASP A 55 6.30 0.38 6.47
C ASP A 55 6.77 -0.31 5.18
N LEU A 56 7.22 -1.56 5.27
CA LEU A 56 7.59 -2.36 4.10
C LEU A 56 6.40 -2.61 3.17
N ILE A 57 5.23 -2.94 3.73
CA ILE A 57 4.00 -3.08 2.94
C ILE A 57 3.69 -1.78 2.22
N LEU A 58 3.64 -0.66 2.96
CA LEU A 58 3.33 0.64 2.38
C LEU A 58 4.30 1.01 1.27
N ALA A 59 5.60 0.94 1.53
CA ALA A 59 6.65 1.29 0.58
C ALA A 59 6.56 0.45 -0.71
N SER A 60 6.29 -0.85 -0.58
CA SER A 60 6.18 -1.77 -1.72
C SER A 60 4.94 -1.50 -2.57
N VAL A 61 3.80 -1.22 -1.95
CA VAL A 61 2.57 -0.89 -2.67
C VAL A 61 2.70 0.47 -3.36
N VAL A 62 3.28 1.47 -2.67
CA VAL A 62 3.61 2.79 -3.23
C VAL A 62 4.52 2.68 -4.44
N HIS A 63 5.55 1.83 -4.38
CA HIS A 63 6.43 1.58 -5.53
C HIS A 63 5.63 1.07 -6.74
N ALA A 64 4.72 0.13 -6.53
CA ALA A 64 3.92 -0.43 -7.61
C ALA A 64 2.86 0.54 -8.18
N CYS A 65 2.45 1.57 -7.43
CA CYS A 65 1.63 2.66 -7.97
C CYS A 65 2.32 3.44 -9.10
N GLN A 66 3.64 3.31 -9.24
CA GLN A 66 4.46 3.96 -10.27
C GLN A 66 4.88 3.00 -11.39
N ASP A 67 4.29 1.80 -11.45
CA ASP A 67 4.65 0.79 -12.44
C ASP A 67 4.42 1.26 -13.87
N HIS A 68 5.21 0.77 -14.82
CA HIS A 68 5.02 1.09 -16.24
C HIS A 68 3.73 0.47 -16.78
N SER A 69 3.28 -0.67 -16.22
CA SER A 69 2.03 -1.32 -16.61
C SER A 69 0.84 -0.67 -15.92
N THR A 70 -0.11 -0.16 -16.72
CA THR A 70 -1.39 0.35 -16.24
C THR A 70 -2.14 -0.68 -15.39
N ARG A 71 -2.08 -1.96 -15.76
CA ARG A 71 -2.74 -3.02 -15.00
C ARG A 71 -2.16 -3.17 -13.61
N VAL A 72 -0.84 -3.09 -13.46
CA VAL A 72 -0.19 -3.12 -12.13
C VAL A 72 -0.57 -1.87 -11.33
N ARG A 73 -0.55 -0.68 -11.94
CA ARG A 73 -0.94 0.57 -11.26
C ARG A 73 -2.39 0.56 -10.77
N TYR A 74 -3.31 -0.02 -11.55
CA TYR A 74 -4.71 -0.21 -11.15
C TYR A 74 -4.80 -1.03 -9.86
N TYR A 75 -4.23 -2.24 -9.85
CA TYR A 75 -4.26 -3.11 -8.67
C TYR A 75 -3.47 -2.53 -7.49
N ALA A 76 -2.41 -1.76 -7.76
CA ALA A 76 -1.63 -1.09 -6.73
C ALA A 76 -2.42 0.03 -6.07
N THR A 77 -3.15 0.83 -6.84
CA THR A 77 -4.01 1.88 -6.31
C THR A 77 -5.12 1.31 -5.43
N GLU A 78 -5.80 0.25 -5.88
CA GLU A 78 -6.79 -0.46 -5.05
C GLU A 78 -6.18 -1.06 -3.78
N SER A 79 -4.99 -1.63 -3.91
CA SER A 79 -4.24 -2.20 -2.79
C SER A 79 -3.84 -1.13 -1.77
N LEU A 80 -3.42 0.05 -2.22
CA LEU A 80 -3.05 1.18 -1.37
C LEU A 80 -4.26 1.68 -0.57
N PHE A 81 -5.41 1.84 -1.23
CA PHE A 81 -6.68 2.14 -0.55
C PHE A 81 -6.99 1.10 0.54
N ASN A 82 -6.84 -0.19 0.22
CA ASN A 82 -7.11 -1.26 1.18
C ASN A 82 -6.12 -1.26 2.36
N VAL A 83 -4.83 -1.02 2.12
CA VAL A 83 -3.81 -0.90 3.18
C VAL A 83 -4.15 0.24 4.13
N VAL A 84 -4.45 1.43 3.60
CA VAL A 84 -4.84 2.60 4.41
C VAL A 84 -6.14 2.35 5.18
N LYS A 85 -7.12 1.70 4.55
CA LYS A 85 -8.38 1.32 5.20
C LYS A 85 -8.17 0.36 6.37
N VAL A 86 -7.20 -0.54 6.27
CA VAL A 86 -6.92 -1.59 7.27
C VAL A 86 -6.01 -1.08 8.38
N ILE A 87 -5.03 -0.23 8.04
CA ILE A 87 -4.03 0.32 8.96
C ILE A 87 -4.01 1.85 8.82
N PRO A 88 -5.00 2.58 9.38
CA PRO A 88 -5.11 4.03 9.23
C PRO A 88 -3.91 4.81 9.76
N ALA A 89 -3.20 4.28 10.76
CA ALA A 89 -2.00 4.91 11.33
C ALA A 89 -0.93 5.20 10.27
N LEU A 90 -0.82 4.34 9.23
CA LEU A 90 0.13 4.56 8.13
C LEU A 90 -0.18 5.84 7.35
N ALA A 91 -1.45 6.23 7.22
CA ALA A 91 -1.80 7.47 6.54
C ALA A 91 -1.35 8.71 7.31
N VAL A 92 -1.45 8.66 8.64
CA VAL A 92 -1.00 9.75 9.52
C VAL A 92 0.53 9.83 9.53
N GLN A 93 1.20 8.69 9.67
CA GLN A 93 2.67 8.60 9.75
C GLN A 93 3.35 9.00 8.44
N HIS A 94 2.78 8.61 7.29
CA HIS A 94 3.41 8.75 5.97
C HIS A 94 2.61 9.64 5.01
N PHE A 95 1.89 10.63 5.54
CA PHE A 95 0.99 11.48 4.76
C PHE A 95 1.65 12.09 3.52
N PHE A 96 2.86 12.64 3.65
CA PHE A 96 3.55 13.29 2.53
C PHE A 96 3.84 12.32 1.37
N VAL A 97 4.27 11.09 1.68
CA VAL A 97 4.52 10.06 0.66
C VAL A 97 3.22 9.69 -0.04
N LEU A 98 2.15 9.46 0.73
CA LEU A 98 0.83 9.12 0.21
C LEU A 98 0.24 10.25 -0.65
N PHE A 99 0.43 11.50 -0.24
CA PHE A 99 -0.01 12.66 -1.00
C PHE A 99 0.71 12.79 -2.35
N GLU A 100 2.03 12.61 -2.38
CA GLU A 100 2.79 12.63 -3.64
C GLU A 100 2.36 11.52 -4.59
N ILE A 101 2.15 10.30 -4.07
CA ILE A 101 1.62 9.20 -4.88
C ILE A 101 0.22 9.50 -5.38
N LEU A 102 -0.67 10.01 -4.51
CA LEU A 102 -2.03 10.37 -4.89
C LEU A 102 -2.04 11.40 -6.03
N ARG A 103 -1.18 12.42 -5.95
CA ARG A 103 -1.01 13.42 -7.03
C ARG A 103 -0.61 12.77 -8.35
N SER A 104 0.34 11.82 -8.31
CA SER A 104 0.76 11.08 -9.50
C SER A 104 -0.39 10.23 -10.08
N LEU A 105 -1.17 9.57 -9.23
CA LEU A 105 -2.30 8.72 -9.64
C LEU A 105 -3.47 9.53 -10.22
N TYR A 106 -3.71 10.75 -9.73
CA TYR A 106 -4.67 11.66 -10.34
C TYR A 106 -4.28 12.10 -11.76
N ALA A 107 -2.99 12.13 -12.05
CA ALA A 107 -2.44 12.46 -13.36
C ALA A 107 -2.26 11.24 -14.28
N ASP A 108 -2.71 10.04 -13.86
CA ASP A 108 -2.57 8.83 -14.67
C ASP A 108 -3.32 8.97 -16.00
N VAL A 109 -2.80 8.35 -17.05
CA VAL A 109 -3.43 8.32 -18.38
C VAL A 109 -4.69 7.45 -18.39
N ASP A 110 -4.74 6.45 -17.52
CA ASP A 110 -5.84 5.50 -17.44
C ASP A 110 -6.96 5.96 -16.50
N VAL A 111 -8.22 5.82 -16.95
CA VAL A 111 -9.39 6.32 -16.20
C VAL A 111 -9.72 5.47 -14.98
N ASP A 112 -9.44 4.17 -15.01
CA ASP A 112 -9.73 3.27 -13.90
C ASP A 112 -8.71 3.48 -12.78
N VAL A 113 -7.45 3.77 -13.13
CA VAL A 113 -6.43 4.18 -12.15
C VAL A 113 -6.83 5.51 -11.47
N ARG A 114 -7.24 6.52 -12.25
CA ARG A 114 -7.73 7.79 -11.68
C ARG A 114 -8.95 7.60 -10.79
N SER A 115 -9.87 6.71 -11.16
CA SER A 115 -11.05 6.39 -10.34
C SER A 115 -10.64 5.75 -9.00
N GLY A 116 -9.63 4.89 -9.01
CA GLY A 116 -9.02 4.37 -7.78
C GLY A 116 -8.39 5.46 -6.91
N ALA A 117 -7.74 6.45 -7.53
CA ALA A 117 -7.15 7.60 -6.83
C ALA A 117 -8.21 8.42 -6.09
N GLU A 118 -9.39 8.63 -6.67
CA GLU A 118 -10.50 9.33 -6.02
C GLU A 118 -11.01 8.60 -4.77
N LEU A 119 -11.03 7.27 -4.79
CA LEU A 119 -11.40 6.47 -3.61
C LEU A 119 -10.33 6.56 -2.52
N LEU A 120 -9.05 6.51 -2.90
CA LEU A 120 -7.94 6.69 -1.99
C LEU A 120 -7.94 8.09 -1.35
N ASP A 121 -8.16 9.14 -2.13
CA ASP A 121 -8.25 10.53 -1.65
C ASP A 121 -9.33 10.69 -0.58
N LYS A 122 -10.55 10.21 -0.86
CA LYS A 122 -11.67 10.24 0.11
C LYS A 122 -11.28 9.52 1.40
N LYS A 123 -10.62 8.37 1.30
CA LYS A 123 -10.20 7.61 2.48
C LYS A 123 -9.10 8.29 3.27
N LEU A 124 -8.10 8.87 2.60
CA LEU A 124 -7.04 9.64 3.26
C LEU A 124 -7.62 10.84 3.99
N LYS A 125 -8.52 11.59 3.38
CA LYS A 125 -9.23 12.71 4.02
C LYS A 125 -9.97 12.26 5.27
N GLU A 126 -10.74 11.17 5.19
CA GLU A 126 -11.46 10.60 6.35
C GLU A 126 -10.51 10.28 7.51
N VAL A 127 -9.39 9.59 7.22
CA VAL A 127 -8.42 9.19 8.24
C VAL A 127 -7.69 10.38 8.85
N ILE A 128 -7.25 11.34 8.03
CA ILE A 128 -6.50 12.52 8.50
C ILE A 128 -7.41 13.44 9.32
N VAL A 129 -8.63 13.70 8.87
CA VAL A 129 -9.61 14.50 9.65
C VAL A 129 -9.92 13.80 10.98
N GLY A 130 -10.10 12.47 10.96
CA GLY A 130 -10.34 11.70 12.18
C GLY A 130 -9.16 11.66 13.16
N ALA A 131 -7.93 11.95 12.70
CA ALA A 131 -6.75 11.99 13.56
C ALA A 131 -6.45 13.39 14.16
N ILE A 132 -7.01 14.45 13.56
CA ILE A 132 -6.84 15.84 14.02
C ILE A 132 -7.89 16.23 15.06
N ASN A 133 -9.06 15.59 15.02
CA ASN A 133 -10.16 15.78 15.98
C ASN A 133 -9.98 14.90 17.22
#